data_AF-A0A836XGC8-F1
#
_entry.id   AF-A0A836XGC8-F1
#
_cell.length_a   1.000
_cell.length_b   1.000
_cell.length_c   1.000
_cell.angle_alpha   90.00
_cell.angle_beta   90.00
_cell.angle_gamma   90.00
#
_symmetry.space_group_name_H-M   'P 1'
#
loop_
_entity.id
_entity.type
_entity.pdbx_description
1 polymer ?
#
loop_
_entity_poly.entity_id
_entity_poly.type
_entity_poly.pdbx_seq_one_letter_code
_entity_poly.pdbx_strand_id
1 'polypeptide(L)' 'MSEGEIESAALSDPDSLLLEDCDMASLQVVMPKTKESISLRVDPDVLSFFKSYGKGYQTRMNAVLRAYMKVQGADEKV' A
#
# COMPACT_ATOMS: atom_id res chain seq x y z
N MET A 1 -13.97 33.72 -0.29
CA MET A 1 -12.61 33.25 -0.57
C MET A 1 -12.32 33.52 -2.02
N SER A 2 -11.30 34.31 -2.28
CA SER A 2 -10.83 34.58 -3.65
C SER A 2 -9.81 33.54 -4.08
N GLU A 3 -9.62 33.37 -5.38
CA GLU A 3 -8.64 32.43 -5.94
C GLU A 3 -7.20 32.69 -5.44
N GLY A 4 -6.82 33.97 -5.27
CA GLY A 4 -5.52 34.35 -4.72
C GLY A 4 -5.33 34.03 -3.23
N GLU A 5 -6.40 33.98 -2.44
CA GLU A 5 -6.32 33.50 -1.04
C GLU A 5 -6.07 31.99 -0.98
N ILE A 6 -6.60 31.24 -1.95
CA ILE A 6 -6.41 29.79 -2.04
C ILE A 6 -4.97 29.46 -2.42
N GLU A 7 -4.42 30.16 -3.42
CA GLU A 7 -3.04 29.95 -3.89
C GLU A 7 -2.01 30.33 -2.83
N SER A 8 -2.18 31.47 -2.15
CA SER A 8 -1.28 31.88 -1.06
C SER A 8 -1.31 30.91 0.11
N ALA A 9 -2.49 30.37 0.45
CA ALA A 9 -2.62 29.38 1.52
C ALA A 9 -1.90 28.08 1.15
N ALA A 10 -2.08 27.59 -0.09
CA ALA A 10 -1.44 26.38 -0.59
C ALA A 10 0.09 26.50 -0.67
N LEU A 11 0.64 27.66 -1.04
CA LEU A 11 2.09 27.88 -1.07
C LEU A 11 2.73 27.98 0.33
N SER A 12 1.96 28.49 1.29
CA SER A 12 2.45 28.73 2.66
C SER A 12 2.38 27.49 3.57
N ASP A 13 1.63 26.46 3.15
CA ASP A 13 1.44 25.23 3.93
C ASP A 13 2.64 24.28 3.71
N PRO A 14 3.43 23.98 4.76
CA PRO A 14 4.57 23.05 4.65
C PRO A 14 4.16 21.60 4.38
N ASP A 15 2.90 21.21 4.64
CA ASP A 15 2.35 19.90 4.27
C ASP A 15 1.73 19.90 2.86
N SER A 16 1.77 21.05 2.16
CA SER A 16 1.39 21.15 0.76
C SER A 16 2.37 20.35 -0.08
N LEU A 17 1.96 19.15 -0.49
CA LEU A 17 2.65 18.33 -1.48
C LEU A 17 2.49 18.97 -2.86
N LEU A 18 3.14 20.11 -3.08
CA LEU A 18 3.20 20.79 -4.37
C LEU A 18 3.85 19.85 -5.38
N LEU A 19 3.04 19.28 -6.27
CA LEU A 19 3.49 18.35 -7.32
C LEU A 19 4.05 19.12 -8.53
N GLU A 20 4.89 20.12 -8.30
CA GLU A 20 5.40 21.04 -9.33
C GLU A 20 6.27 20.31 -10.37
N ASP A 21 6.97 19.24 -9.97
CA ASP A 21 7.88 18.46 -10.81
C ASP A 21 7.34 17.06 -11.18
N CYS A 22 6.05 16.79 -10.96
CA CYS A 22 5.48 15.49 -11.30
C CYS A 22 5.19 15.39 -12.80
N ASP A 23 5.95 14.54 -13.50
CA ASP A 23 5.64 14.14 -14.88
C ASP A 23 4.35 13.30 -14.89
N MET A 24 3.23 13.98 -15.19
CA MET A 24 1.90 13.38 -15.31
C MET A 24 1.85 12.23 -16.32
N ALA A 25 2.75 12.18 -17.31
CA ALA A 25 2.81 11.08 -18.27
C ALA A 25 3.40 9.79 -17.68
N SER A 26 4.19 9.89 -16.61
CA SER A 26 4.84 8.75 -15.96
C SER A 26 4.05 8.15 -14.78
N LEU A 27 3.00 8.83 -14.33
CA LEU A 27 2.18 8.40 -13.20
C LEU A 27 1.41 7.11 -13.54
N GLN A 28 1.66 6.06 -12.77
CA GLN A 28 0.87 4.83 -12.83
C GLN A 28 -0.22 4.84 -11.76
N VAL A 29 -1.48 4.82 -12.20
CA VAL A 29 -2.63 4.62 -11.30
C VAL A 29 -2.67 3.15 -10.88
N VAL A 30 -2.26 2.85 -9.65
CA VAL A 30 -2.35 1.51 -9.09
C VAL A 30 -3.70 1.34 -8.42
N MET A 31 -4.61 0.63 -9.10
CA MET A 31 -5.87 0.24 -8.48
C MET A 31 -5.62 -0.80 -7.38
N PRO A 32 -6.17 -0.63 -6.16
CA PRO A 32 -6.01 -1.62 -5.11
C PRO A 32 -6.73 -2.91 -5.50
N LYS A 33 -5.99 -3.97 -5.80
CA LYS A 33 -6.57 -5.31 -6.00
C LYS A 33 -7.23 -5.76 -4.69
N THR A 34 -8.52 -6.07 -4.74
CA THR A 34 -9.26 -6.62 -3.60
C THR A 34 -8.71 -8.00 -3.26
N LYS A 35 -8.37 -8.21 -1.99
CA LYS A 35 -7.94 -9.53 -1.51
C LYS A 35 -9.14 -10.47 -1.48
N GLU A 36 -8.97 -11.68 -1.97
CA GLU A 36 -9.98 -12.72 -1.80
C GLU A 36 -10.01 -13.21 -0.35
N SER A 37 -11.20 -13.29 0.23
CA SER A 37 -11.41 -13.82 1.58
C SER A 37 -11.57 -15.33 1.51
N ILE A 38 -10.51 -16.05 1.86
CA ILE A 38 -10.50 -17.52 1.91
C ILE A 38 -10.42 -18.03 3.34
N SER A 39 -10.92 -19.25 3.56
CA SER A 39 -10.68 -20.00 4.80
C SER A 39 -9.41 -20.82 4.64
N LEU A 40 -8.35 -20.46 5.36
CA LEU A 40 -7.06 -21.16 5.35
C LEU A 40 -6.77 -21.71 6.74
N ARG A 41 -6.33 -22.98 6.81
CA ARG A 41 -5.80 -23.57 8.04
C ARG A 41 -4.30 -23.31 8.11
N VAL A 42 -3.85 -22.85 9.28
CA VAL A 42 -2.45 -22.53 9.56
C VAL A 42 -2.11 -23.08 10.93
N ASP A 43 -0.88 -23.52 11.12
CA ASP A 43 -0.44 -24.04 12.41
C ASP A 43 -0.55 -22.98 13.52
N PRO A 44 -0.87 -23.38 14.77
CA PRO A 44 -1.13 -22.44 15.86
C PRO A 44 0.07 -21.55 16.21
N ASP A 45 1.28 -22.08 16.11
CA ASP A 45 2.54 -21.38 16.39
C ASP A 45 2.83 -20.30 15.33
N VAL A 46 2.61 -20.62 14.05
CA VAL A 46 2.72 -19.67 12.94
C VAL A 46 1.71 -18.54 13.11
N LEU A 47 0.45 -18.86 13.44
CA LEU A 47 -0.56 -17.84 13.70
C LEU A 47 -0.18 -16.95 14.89
N SER A 48 0.35 -17.55 15.96
CA SER A 48 0.79 -16.84 17.17
C SER A 48 1.96 -15.91 16.88
N PHE A 49 2.94 -16.37 16.08
CA PHE A 49 4.07 -15.56 15.62
C PHE A 49 3.59 -14.31 14.88
N PHE A 50 2.69 -14.44 13.90
CA PHE A 50 2.19 -13.27 13.17
C PHE A 50 1.33 -12.35 14.07
N LYS A 51 0.49 -12.91 14.94
CA LYS A 51 -0.34 -12.13 15.88
C LYS A 51 0.49 -11.31 16.86
N SER A 52 1.70 -11.76 17.21
CA SER A 52 2.59 -11.02 18.12
C SER A 52 2.96 -9.61 17.61
N TYR A 53 2.88 -9.37 16.31
CA TYR A 53 3.11 -8.05 15.70
C TYR A 53 1.91 -7.10 15.79
N GLY A 54 0.78 -7.53 16.35
CA GLY A 54 -0.40 -6.70 16.58
C GLY A 54 -1.25 -6.45 15.33
N LYS A 55 -1.84 -5.25 15.23
CA LYS A 55 -2.78 -4.89 14.16
C LYS A 55 -2.09 -5.01 12.79
N GLY A 56 -2.75 -5.68 11.85
CA GLY A 56 -2.23 -5.88 10.50
C GLY A 56 -1.40 -7.17 10.32
N TYR A 57 -1.42 -8.09 11.30
CA TYR A 57 -0.75 -9.39 11.17
C TYR A 57 -1.12 -10.14 9.88
N GLN A 58 -2.39 -10.08 9.43
CA GLN A 58 -2.83 -10.70 8.18
C GLN A 58 -2.17 -10.05 6.95
N THR A 59 -1.99 -8.73 6.95
CA THR A 59 -1.28 -8.02 5.87
C THR A 59 0.18 -8.43 5.81
N ARG A 60 0.83 -8.58 6.98
CA ARG A 60 2.21 -9.09 7.08
C ARG A 60 2.31 -10.53 6.58
N MET A 61 1.40 -11.40 7.01
CA MET A 61 1.34 -12.80 6.54
C MET A 61 1.18 -12.86 5.02
N ASN A 62 0.29 -12.05 4.45
CA ASN A 62 0.11 -11.96 3.00
C ASN A 62 1.37 -11.45 2.26
N ALA A 63 2.13 -10.53 2.85
CA ALA A 63 3.38 -10.05 2.26
C ALA A 63 4.44 -11.17 2.19
N VAL A 64 4.53 -12.01 3.22
CA VAL A 64 5.41 -13.19 3.22
C VAL A 64 5.00 -14.19 2.14
N LEU A 65 3.70 -14.48 2.02
CA LEU A 65 3.19 -15.36 0.96
C LEU A 65 3.52 -14.83 -0.44
N ARG A 66 3.37 -13.51 -0.67
CA ARG A 66 3.77 -12.88 -1.94
C ARG A 66 5.27 -12.98 -2.19
N ALA A 67 6.10 -12.76 -1.17
CA ALA A 67 7.55 -12.89 -1.31
C ALA A 67 7.94 -14.33 -1.70
N TYR A 68 7.29 -15.33 -1.09
CA TYR A 68 7.47 -16.73 -1.46
C TYR A 68 7.06 -16.98 -2.92
N MET A 69 5.89 -16.51 -3.36
CA MET A 69 5.45 -16.63 -4.77
C MET A 69 6.47 -16.06 -5.76
N LYS A 70 7.03 -14.87 -5.48
CA LYS A 70 8.03 -14.22 -6.32
C LYS A 70 9.30 -15.06 -6.46
N VAL A 71 9.79 -15.63 -5.35
CA VAL A 71 10.96 -16.52 -5.36
C VAL A 71 10.70 -17.76 -6.20
N GLN A 72 9.46 -18.26 -6.22
CA GLN A 72 9.06 -19.41 -7.03
C GLN A 72 8.82 -19.07 -8.51
N GLY A 73 9.07 -17.83 -8.95
CA GLY A 73 8.88 -17.41 -10.35
C GLY A 73 7.42 -17.27 -10.77
N ALA A 74 6.49 -17.33 -9.81
CA ALA A 74 5.08 -16.99 -10.02
C ALA A 74 4.93 -15.47 -10.01
N ASP A 75 5.51 -14.79 -11.01
CA ASP A 75 5.26 -13.37 -11.22
C ASP A 75 3.92 -13.23 -11.95
N GLU A 76 2.88 -12.91 -11.19
CA GLU A 76 1.61 -12.48 -11.74
C GLU A 76 1.86 -11.13 -12.42
N LYS A 77 1.93 -11.13 -13.76
CA LYS A 77 1.98 -9.90 -14.57
C LYS A 77 0.91 -8.94 -14.04
N VAL A 78 1.39 -7.86 -13.43
CA VAL A 78 0.56 -6.78 -12.87
C VAL A 78 -0.24 -6.12 -13.98
#